data_AF-A0A355B0N8-F1
#
_entry.id   AF-A0A355B0N8-F1
#
_cell.length_a   1.000
_cell.length_b   1.000
_cell.length_c   1.000
_cell.angle_alpha   90.00
_cell.angle_beta   90.00
_cell.angle_gamma   90.00
#
_symmetry.space_group_name_H-M   'P 1'
#
loop_
_entity.id
_entity.type
_entity.pdbx_description
1 polymer ?
#
loop_
_entity_poly.entity_id
_entity_poly.type
_entity_poly.pdbx_seq_one_letter_code
_entity_poly.pdbx_strand_id
1 'polypeptide(L)'
;MCESPHLVWDDVSQDPERLFIVIGDMMSCTGSPNIYRRCDIVVALSPQHARLCADAGLSKADVHERLFRTAGRRVGDIKNAGIWDHDPRLERLPFPVEPENDDFFVPAVCHPEDLTLIVAGGWPGPCTVVMPGMHVSCQSVTRKFEA
;
A
#
# COMPACT_ATOMS: atom_id res chain seq x y z
N MET A 1 4.01 13.12 7.90
CA MET A 1 3.45 13.97 6.82
C MET A 1 2.94 13.03 5.74
N CYS A 2 1.72 13.25 5.27
CA CYS A 2 1.06 12.42 4.26
C CYS A 2 1.21 13.08 2.90
N GLU A 3 1.49 12.29 1.87
CA GLU A 3 1.46 12.72 0.47
C GLU A 3 0.01 12.97 0.01
N SER A 4 -0.16 13.51 -1.20
CA SER A 4 -1.47 13.63 -1.83
C SER A 4 -2.17 12.27 -1.97
N PRO A 5 -3.50 12.22 -1.77
CA PRO A 5 -4.32 11.06 -2.09
C PRO A 5 -4.20 10.61 -3.56
N HIS A 6 -3.97 9.32 -3.78
CA HIS A 6 -3.99 8.69 -5.10
C HIS A 6 -5.27 7.86 -5.26
N LEU A 7 -6.04 8.18 -6.31
CA LEU A 7 -7.31 7.53 -6.60
C LEU A 7 -7.10 6.18 -7.27
N VAL A 8 -7.78 5.16 -6.74
CA VAL A 8 -8.02 3.86 -7.37
C VAL A 8 -9.49 3.77 -7.70
N TRP A 9 -9.81 3.90 -8.98
CA TRP A 9 -11.17 3.76 -9.50
C TRP A 9 -11.38 2.35 -10.04
N ASP A 10 -12.38 1.63 -9.52
CA ASP A 10 -12.80 0.34 -10.08
C ASP A 10 -14.29 0.09 -9.82
N ASP A 11 -15.14 0.40 -10.78
CA ASP A 11 -16.58 0.21 -10.70
C ASP A 11 -17.06 -1.13 -11.26
N VAL A 12 -16.15 -1.99 -11.74
CA VAL A 12 -16.49 -3.18 -12.53
C VAL A 12 -16.10 -4.50 -11.86
N SER A 13 -14.98 -4.53 -11.12
CA SER A 13 -14.47 -5.77 -10.54
C SER A 13 -15.48 -6.41 -9.58
N GLN A 14 -15.70 -7.71 -9.78
CA GLN A 14 -16.54 -8.56 -8.91
C GLN A 14 -15.69 -9.56 -8.10
N ASP A 15 -14.37 -9.45 -8.21
CA ASP A 15 -13.40 -10.28 -7.51
C ASP A 15 -12.46 -9.38 -6.68
N PRO A 16 -12.44 -9.51 -5.34
CA PRO A 16 -11.55 -8.74 -4.47
C PRO A 16 -10.07 -8.86 -4.86
N GLU A 17 -9.63 -9.99 -5.42
CA GLU A 17 -8.22 -10.16 -5.81
C GLU A 17 -7.79 -9.15 -6.87
N ARG A 18 -8.68 -8.80 -7.79
CA ARG A 18 -8.43 -7.75 -8.78
C ARG A 18 -8.26 -6.38 -8.12
N LEU A 19 -9.06 -6.08 -7.09
CA LEU A 19 -8.91 -4.86 -6.29
C LEU A 19 -7.57 -4.84 -5.56
N PHE A 20 -7.15 -5.95 -4.97
CA PHE A 20 -5.87 -6.01 -4.24
C PHE A 20 -4.67 -5.81 -5.17
N ILE A 21 -4.74 -6.29 -6.41
CA ILE A 21 -3.71 -6.05 -7.41
C ILE A 21 -3.61 -4.55 -7.72
N VAL A 22 -4.71 -3.88 -8.07
CA VAL A 22 -4.66 -2.45 -8.45
C VAL A 22 -4.39 -1.52 -7.27
N ILE A 23 -4.89 -1.84 -6.08
CA ILE A 23 -4.58 -1.07 -4.86
C ILE A 23 -3.12 -1.28 -4.46
N GLY A 24 -2.65 -2.54 -4.48
CA GLY A 24 -1.26 -2.88 -4.20
C GLY A 24 -0.28 -2.21 -5.17
N ASP A 25 -0.64 -2.13 -6.44
CA ASP A 25 0.10 -1.38 -7.47
C ASP A 25 0.21 0.10 -7.11
N MET A 26 -0.92 0.73 -6.73
CA MET A 26 -0.95 2.14 -6.33
C MET A 26 -0.18 2.41 -5.02
N MET A 27 -0.19 1.47 -4.07
CA MET A 27 0.62 1.52 -2.85
C MET A 27 2.12 1.44 -3.14
N SER A 28 2.49 0.85 -4.27
CA SER A 28 3.86 0.52 -4.65
C SER A 28 4.37 1.33 -5.86
N CYS A 29 3.75 2.47 -6.16
CA CYS A 29 4.20 3.37 -7.22
C CYS A 29 5.71 3.68 -7.09
N THR A 30 6.47 3.52 -8.17
CA THR A 30 7.93 3.74 -8.16
C THR A 30 8.35 5.21 -8.03
N GLY A 31 7.41 6.14 -8.12
CA GLY A 31 7.60 7.54 -7.73
C GLY A 31 7.32 7.81 -6.25
N SER A 32 6.69 6.87 -5.54
CA SER A 32 6.35 7.02 -4.14
C SER A 32 7.57 6.74 -3.24
N PRO A 33 7.77 7.52 -2.18
CA PRO A 33 8.79 7.23 -1.18
C PRO A 33 8.59 5.86 -0.51
N ASN A 34 7.37 5.31 -0.44
CA ASN A 34 7.10 4.02 0.22
C ASN A 34 7.93 2.84 -0.33
N ILE A 35 8.33 2.87 -1.60
CA ILE A 35 9.19 1.83 -2.19
C ILE A 35 10.66 1.96 -1.79
N TYR A 36 11.12 3.16 -1.45
CA TYR A 36 12.53 3.42 -1.14
C TYR A 36 12.77 3.76 0.33
N ARG A 37 11.70 4.04 1.08
CA ARG A 37 11.72 4.64 2.41
C ARG A 37 10.62 3.99 3.24
N ARG A 38 10.97 3.59 4.45
CA ARG A 38 10.04 3.09 5.47
C ARG A 38 9.01 4.17 5.84
N CYS A 39 7.90 4.21 5.15
CA CYS A 39 6.82 5.15 5.40
C CYS A 39 5.53 4.41 5.72
N ASP A 40 4.79 4.88 6.72
CA ASP A 40 3.41 4.42 6.94
C ASP A 40 2.53 4.83 5.74
N ILE A 41 1.49 4.04 5.50
CA ILE A 41 0.54 4.26 4.42
C ILE A 41 -0.89 4.15 4.92
N VAL A 42 -1.78 4.97 4.37
CA VAL A 42 -3.22 4.87 4.64
C VAL A 42 -3.93 4.40 3.38
N VAL A 43 -4.76 3.37 3.52
CA VAL A 43 -5.71 2.95 2.49
C VAL A 43 -7.12 3.21 3.00
N ALA A 44 -7.85 4.07 2.28
CA ALA A 44 -9.26 4.32 2.50
C ALA A 44 -10.07 3.58 1.43
N LEU A 45 -10.56 2.40 1.77
CA LEU A 45 -11.47 1.67 0.90
C LEU A 45 -12.79 2.42 0.79
N SER A 46 -13.34 2.45 -0.41
CA SER A 46 -14.72 2.89 -0.58
C SER A 46 -15.70 1.91 0.07
N PRO A 47 -16.91 2.37 0.45
CA PRO A 47 -17.97 1.47 0.91
C PRO A 47 -18.30 0.37 -0.11
N GLN A 48 -18.17 0.66 -1.41
CA GLN A 48 -18.38 -0.31 -2.50
C GLN A 48 -17.33 -1.40 -2.52
N HIS A 49 -16.04 -1.06 -2.47
CA HIS A 49 -14.96 -2.05 -2.46
C HIS A 49 -14.93 -2.84 -1.15
N ALA A 50 -15.21 -2.18 -0.02
CA ALA A 50 -15.35 -2.85 1.27
C ALA A 50 -16.51 -3.86 1.25
N ARG A 51 -17.63 -3.52 0.62
CA ARG A 51 -18.77 -4.43 0.47
C ARG A 51 -18.42 -5.62 -0.41
N LEU A 52 -17.72 -5.42 -1.52
CA LEU A 52 -17.24 -6.51 -2.37
C LEU A 52 -16.39 -7.52 -1.58
N CYS A 53 -15.46 -7.03 -0.75
CA CYS A 53 -14.64 -7.88 0.12
C CYS A 53 -15.51 -8.65 1.13
N ALA A 54 -16.48 -7.97 1.76
CA ALA A 54 -17.37 -8.58 2.74
C ALA A 54 -18.28 -9.66 2.11
N ASP A 55 -18.81 -9.40 0.91
CA ASP A 55 -19.65 -10.36 0.17
C ASP A 55 -18.84 -11.60 -0.27
N ALA A 56 -17.53 -11.46 -0.45
CA ALA A 56 -16.59 -12.56 -0.66
C ALA A 56 -16.16 -13.28 0.64
N GLY A 57 -16.71 -12.89 1.80
CA GLY A 57 -16.43 -13.51 3.10
C GLY A 57 -15.14 -13.05 3.77
N LEU A 58 -14.49 -11.99 3.28
CA LEU A 58 -13.25 -11.47 3.86
C LEU A 58 -13.53 -10.56 5.05
N SER A 59 -12.81 -10.80 6.14
CA SER A 59 -12.74 -9.86 7.27
C SER A 59 -11.84 -8.67 6.95
N LYS A 60 -11.91 -7.63 7.78
CA LYS A 60 -10.97 -6.49 7.69
C LYS A 60 -9.50 -6.94 7.83
N ALA A 61 -9.24 -7.95 8.66
CA ALA A 61 -7.90 -8.50 8.86
C ALA A 61 -7.40 -9.20 7.60
N ASP A 62 -8.27 -9.98 6.92
CA ASP A 62 -7.91 -10.65 5.67
C ASP A 62 -7.59 -9.64 4.56
N VAL A 63 -8.40 -8.59 4.44
CA VAL A 63 -8.17 -7.51 3.46
C VAL A 63 -6.86 -6.77 3.74
N HIS A 64 -6.59 -6.47 5.01
CA HIS A 64 -5.35 -5.82 5.44
C HIS A 64 -4.13 -6.69 5.10
N GLU A 65 -4.14 -7.96 5.50
CA GLU A 65 -3.07 -8.92 5.21
C GLU A 65 -2.85 -9.07 3.70
N ARG A 66 -3.93 -9.12 2.92
CA ARG A 66 -3.86 -9.27 1.47
C ARG A 66 -3.25 -8.05 0.79
N LEU A 67 -3.63 -6.84 1.20
CA LEU A 67 -3.00 -5.62 0.70
C LEU A 67 -1.52 -5.54 1.09
N PHE A 68 -1.18 -5.88 2.33
CA PHE A 68 0.21 -5.90 2.80
C PHE A 68 1.08 -6.86 1.97
N ARG A 69 0.57 -8.05 1.65
CA ARG A 69 1.31 -9.05 0.85
C ARG A 69 1.42 -8.70 -0.63
N THR A 70 0.38 -8.08 -1.20
CA THR A 70 0.34 -7.77 -2.64
C THR A 70 1.05 -6.46 -2.97
N ALA A 71 1.15 -5.53 -2.01
CA ALA A 71 1.79 -4.23 -2.23
C ALA A 71 3.32 -4.32 -2.19
N GLY A 72 3.96 -4.21 -3.35
CA GLY A 72 5.41 -4.18 -3.46
C GLY A 72 5.90 -4.20 -4.90
N ARG A 73 7.22 -4.18 -5.08
CA ARG A 73 7.89 -4.22 -6.38
C ARG A 73 9.00 -5.22 -6.39
N ARG A 74 9.31 -5.75 -7.57
CA ARG A 74 10.51 -6.54 -7.76
C ARG A 74 11.74 -5.64 -7.73
N VAL A 75 12.87 -6.14 -7.26
CA VAL A 75 14.14 -5.40 -7.29
C VAL A 75 14.46 -4.88 -8.69
N GLY A 76 14.18 -5.66 -9.74
CA GLY A 76 14.34 -5.23 -11.13
C GLY A 76 13.51 -3.98 -11.48
N ASP A 77 12.28 -3.87 -10.99
CA ASP A 77 11.43 -2.68 -11.21
C ASP A 77 12.02 -1.46 -10.50
N ILE A 78 12.53 -1.65 -9.29
CA ILE A 78 13.13 -0.60 -8.46
C ILE A 78 14.43 -0.10 -9.08
N LYS A 79 15.30 -1.01 -9.57
CA LYS A 79 16.55 -0.67 -10.28
C LYS A 79 16.32 0.18 -11.51
N ASN A 80 15.23 -0.07 -12.22
CA ASN A 80 14.89 0.59 -13.47
C ASN A 80 14.03 1.85 -13.27
N ALA A 81 13.80 2.30 -12.03
CA ALA A 81 12.93 3.43 -11.73
C ALA A 81 13.47 4.36 -10.62
N GLY A 82 12.85 5.55 -10.54
CA GLY A 82 12.99 6.49 -9.42
C GLY A 82 14.43 6.84 -9.03
N ILE A 83 14.72 6.77 -7.73
CA ILE A 83 16.01 7.17 -7.13
C ILE A 83 16.84 5.90 -6.84
N TRP A 84 17.06 5.09 -7.88
CA TRP A 84 18.08 4.06 -7.86
C TRP A 84 19.45 4.69 -8.12
N ASP A 85 20.27 4.75 -7.08
CA ASP A 85 21.70 5.00 -7.15
C ASP A 85 22.34 3.88 -6.32
N HIS A 86 23.64 3.63 -6.42
CA HIS A 86 24.38 2.64 -5.62
C HIS A 86 24.34 2.92 -4.08
N ASP A 87 23.36 3.67 -3.59
CA ASP A 87 23.02 3.95 -2.20
C ASP A 87 22.40 2.70 -1.55
N PRO A 88 22.84 2.32 -0.33
CA PRO A 88 22.34 1.19 0.45
C PRO A 88 20.90 1.37 0.98
N ARG A 89 19.99 1.99 0.24
CA ARG A 89 18.61 2.24 0.71
C ARG A 89 17.83 0.95 0.89
N LEU A 90 17.97 0.00 -0.03
CA LEU A 90 17.40 -1.34 0.14
C LEU A 90 18.05 -2.10 1.29
N GLU A 91 19.36 -1.92 1.51
CA GLU A 91 20.09 -2.54 2.62
C GLU A 91 19.70 -1.96 3.99
N ARG A 92 19.09 -0.77 4.02
CA ARG A 92 18.53 -0.14 5.23
C ARG A 92 17.12 -0.60 5.57
N LEU A 93 16.50 -1.45 4.74
CA LEU A 93 15.21 -2.04 5.08
C LEU A 93 15.36 -2.99 6.28
N PRO A 94 14.32 -3.15 7.12
CA PRO A 94 14.40 -3.94 8.34
C PRO A 94 14.41 -5.46 8.11
N PHE A 95 14.51 -5.91 6.86
CA PHE A 95 14.55 -7.30 6.45
C PHE A 95 15.64 -7.49 5.38
N PRO A 96 16.21 -8.70 5.27
CA PRO A 96 17.18 -9.00 4.23
C PRO A 96 16.58 -8.79 2.84
N VAL A 97 17.30 -8.08 1.99
CA VAL A 97 16.99 -7.93 0.56
C VAL A 97 18.12 -8.59 -0.22
N GLU A 98 17.80 -9.14 -1.39
CA GLU A 98 18.78 -9.65 -2.36
C GLU A 98 18.89 -8.66 -3.53
N PRO A 99 19.75 -7.62 -3.47
CA PRO A 99 19.82 -6.61 -4.52
C PRO A 99 20.22 -7.16 -5.88
N GLU A 100 20.90 -8.30 -5.94
CA GLU A 100 21.33 -8.94 -7.19
C GLU A 100 20.26 -9.84 -7.81
N ASN A 101 19.18 -10.13 -7.08
CA ASN A 101 18.07 -10.96 -7.56
C ASN A 101 16.94 -10.04 -8.03
N ASP A 102 16.85 -9.79 -9.33
CA ASP A 102 15.85 -8.90 -9.91
C ASP A 102 14.40 -9.35 -9.63
N ASP A 103 14.17 -10.63 -9.34
CA ASP A 103 12.85 -11.17 -9.02
C ASP A 103 12.49 -11.09 -7.53
N PHE A 104 13.44 -10.66 -6.68
CA PHE A 104 13.20 -10.51 -5.25
C PHE A 104 12.10 -9.47 -5.00
N PHE A 105 11.08 -9.85 -4.24
CA PHE A 105 9.95 -8.99 -3.94
C PHE A 105 10.25 -8.09 -2.73
N VAL A 106 10.17 -6.79 -2.94
CA VAL A 106 10.31 -5.77 -1.89
C VAL A 106 8.92 -5.21 -1.57
N PRO A 107 8.40 -5.40 -0.34
CA PRO A 107 7.10 -4.87 0.05
C PRO A 107 7.13 -3.35 0.16
N ALA A 108 6.01 -2.70 -0.17
CA ALA A 108 5.84 -1.24 -0.06
C ALA A 108 5.66 -0.74 1.39
N VAL A 109 5.45 -1.68 2.31
CA VAL A 109 5.24 -1.43 3.74
C VAL A 109 6.09 -2.45 4.50
N CYS A 110 6.85 -2.01 5.49
CA CYS A 110 7.79 -2.89 6.20
C CYS A 110 7.11 -3.81 7.20
N HIS A 111 6.16 -3.26 7.95
CA HIS A 111 5.41 -4.00 8.96
C HIS A 111 3.90 -3.83 8.74
N PRO A 112 3.08 -4.85 9.05
CA PRO A 112 1.64 -4.76 8.85
C PRO A 112 1.00 -3.59 9.62
N GLU A 113 1.53 -3.24 10.80
CA GLU A 113 1.06 -2.10 11.59
C GLU A 113 1.26 -0.73 10.91
N ASP A 114 2.20 -0.62 9.97
CA ASP A 114 2.47 0.63 9.23
C ASP A 114 1.40 0.87 8.13
N LEU A 115 0.53 -0.13 7.85
CA LEU A 115 -0.64 0.01 6.97
C LEU A 115 -1.90 0.32 7.79
N THR A 116 -2.38 1.55 7.70
CA THR A 116 -3.67 1.96 8.27
C THR A 116 -4.79 1.74 7.25
N LEU A 117 -5.68 0.78 7.53
CA LEU A 117 -6.84 0.48 6.70
C LEU A 117 -8.13 1.06 7.30
N ILE A 118 -8.83 1.91 6.54
CA ILE A 118 -10.14 2.47 6.88
C ILE A 118 -11.14 2.27 5.75
N VAL A 119 -12.43 2.43 6.06
CA VAL A 119 -13.51 2.54 5.08
C VAL A 119 -14.07 3.94 5.17
N ALA A 120 -14.10 4.68 4.07
CA ALA A 120 -14.56 6.06 4.03
C ALA A 120 -15.14 6.41 2.66
N GLY A 121 -16.06 7.39 2.62
CA GLY A 121 -16.72 7.84 1.40
C GLY A 121 -18.24 7.65 1.44
N GLY A 122 -18.88 7.78 0.28
CA GLY A 122 -20.33 7.64 0.09
C GLY A 122 -20.70 6.46 -0.80
N TRP A 123 -21.98 6.12 -0.83
CA TRP A 123 -22.54 5.07 -1.70
C TRP A 123 -23.50 5.66 -2.75
N PRO A 124 -23.43 5.23 -4.02
CA PRO A 124 -22.35 4.45 -4.63
C PRO A 124 -21.10 5.31 -4.83
N GLY A 125 -19.91 4.69 -4.80
CA GLY A 125 -18.65 5.41 -4.90
C GLY A 125 -17.46 4.45 -4.99
N PRO A 126 -17.08 3.96 -6.17
CA PRO A 126 -16.00 2.97 -6.37
C PRO A 126 -14.60 3.60 -6.32
N CYS A 127 -14.40 4.55 -5.40
CA CYS A 127 -13.20 5.36 -5.29
C CYS A 127 -12.43 4.95 -4.03
N THR A 128 -11.51 4.00 -4.15
CA THR A 128 -10.53 3.74 -3.09
C THR A 128 -9.40 4.75 -3.19
N VAL A 129 -8.83 5.12 -2.06
CA VAL A 129 -7.75 6.10 -2.01
C VAL A 129 -6.57 5.51 -1.27
N VAL A 130 -5.39 5.68 -1.86
CA VAL A 130 -4.09 5.35 -1.27
C VAL A 130 -3.37 6.64 -0.91
N MET A 131 -2.84 6.72 0.30
CA MET A 131 -2.20 7.91 0.86
C MET A 131 -0.82 7.53 1.41
N PRO A 132 0.25 7.66 0.60
CA PRO A 132 1.61 7.36 1.01
C PRO A 132 2.16 8.34 2.06
N GLY A 133 3.16 7.91 2.82
CA GLY A 133 3.90 8.78 3.73
C GLY A 133 5.06 9.46 3.02
N MET A 134 5.37 10.72 3.31
CA MET A 134 6.38 11.47 2.53
C MET A 134 7.85 11.17 2.90
N HIS A 135 8.11 10.64 4.10
CA HIS A 135 9.47 10.48 4.64
C HIS A 135 9.54 9.39 5.72
N VAL A 136 10.73 8.87 6.01
CA VAL A 136 10.94 7.78 6.99
C VAL A 136 10.50 8.09 8.42
N SER A 137 10.29 9.37 8.74
CA SER A 137 9.80 9.84 10.03
C SER A 137 8.27 9.98 10.08
N CYS A 138 7.57 9.60 9.01
CA CYS A 138 6.12 9.68 8.92
C CYS A 138 5.50 8.41 9.50
N GLN A 139 4.86 8.55 10.66
CA GLN A 139 4.18 7.48 11.35
C GLN A 139 2.71 7.83 11.58
N SER A 140 1.85 6.81 11.53
CA SER A 140 0.44 6.89 11.86
C SER A 140 0.31 7.10 13.36
N VAL A 141 -0.30 8.21 13.75
CA VAL A 141 -0.68 8.49 15.14
C VAL A 141 -2.17 8.24 15.35
N THR A 142 -2.79 7.47 14.44
CA THR A 142 -4.22 7.18 14.45
C THR A 142 -4.58 6.48 15.75
N ARG A 143 -5.38 7.18 16.55
CA ARG A 143 -5.97 6.66 17.78
C ARG A 143 -7.45 7.01 17.77
N LYS A 144 -8.24 6.23 18.49
CA LYS A 144 -9.61 6.63 18.79
C LYS A 144 -9.56 8.03 19.41
N PHE A 145 -10.30 8.97 18.82
CA PHE A 145 -10.47 10.27 19.43
C PHE A 145 -11.43 10.09 20.61
N GLU A 146 -10.91 10.23 21.83
CA GLU A 146 -11.72 10.29 23.04
C GLU A 146 -11.93 11.76 23.37
N ALA A 147 -13.21 12.14 23.49
CA ALA A 147 -13.62 13.50 23.86
C ALA A 147 -13.60 13.67 25.38
#